data_AF-A0A846T421-F1
#
_entry.id   AF-A0A846T421-F1
#
_cell.length_a   1.000
_cell.length_b   1.000
_cell.length_c   1.000
_cell.angle_alpha   90.00
_cell.angle_beta   90.00
_cell.angle_gamma   90.00
#
_symmetry.space_group_name_H-M   'P 1'
#
loop_
_entity.id
_entity.type
_entity.pdbx_description
1 polymer ?
#
loop_
_entity_poly.entity_id
_entity_poly.type
_entity_poly.pdbx_seq_one_letter_code
_entity_poly.pdbx_strand_id
1 'polypeptide(L)'
;MRWTKVLLKNFKALFRSKVSAFIIIFGPLLIVMLVSFAFMGSGEFRFGIGVFAEEDTALAQDFIAGLSESGKFVVRVMDDPKSCVDGVSQSELQACLLLPAGFEIAPGRTNVVRFYVDTSRTNLVGEVRDLLRSELDVQGQEVSEDITQDILEALGTAEYQLGLRIKELDAGKDRAANVRALIEEADQTLTRAEFSLPEVDVDAVREVAGVIEGDANALREKSIVVLDKAVLILDDYEDECSGCSNATLTQIGAYRSELDQLRLDVEGSIMILLRVSLSSTRSWTMLMMRLSLWRIALRRSSSTMIL
;
A
#
# COMPACT_ATOMS: atom_id res chain seq x y z
N MET A 1 -60.32 37.77 51.57
CA MET A 1 -60.03 39.22 51.57
C MET A 1 -59.20 39.76 52.75
N ARG A 2 -59.08 39.07 53.90
CA ARG A 2 -58.24 39.59 55.02
C ARG A 2 -56.73 39.44 54.76
N TRP A 3 -56.32 38.37 54.09
CA TRP A 3 -54.92 38.08 53.77
C TRP A 3 -54.25 39.13 52.86
N THR A 4 -54.96 39.60 51.84
CA THR A 4 -54.43 40.62 50.92
C THR A 4 -54.16 41.95 51.64
N LYS A 5 -55.00 42.34 52.61
CA LYS A 5 -54.78 43.54 53.44
C LYS A 5 -53.54 43.41 54.34
N VAL A 6 -53.27 42.22 54.88
CA VAL A 6 -52.07 41.97 55.69
C VAL A 6 -50.81 42.04 54.80
N LEU A 7 -50.84 41.41 53.63
CA LEU A 7 -49.74 41.47 52.65
C LEU A 7 -49.45 42.92 52.20
N LEU A 8 -50.49 43.69 51.83
CA LEU A 8 -50.35 45.10 51.44
C LEU A 8 -49.78 45.98 52.57
N LYS A 9 -50.16 45.72 53.83
CA LYS A 9 -49.63 46.48 54.98
C LYS A 9 -48.13 46.22 55.17
N ASN A 10 -47.70 44.97 55.01
CA ASN A 10 -46.29 44.59 55.13
C ASN A 10 -45.47 45.10 53.92
N PHE A 11 -45.99 44.99 52.70
CA PHE A 11 -45.36 45.57 51.51
C PHE A 11 -45.21 47.09 51.61
N LYS A 12 -46.23 47.80 52.10
CA LYS A 12 -46.16 49.26 52.32
C LYS A 12 -45.11 49.63 53.36
N ALA A 13 -44.92 48.81 54.39
CA ALA A 13 -43.86 49.02 55.38
C ALA A 13 -42.46 48.83 54.75
N LEU A 14 -42.28 47.81 53.90
CA LEU A 14 -41.03 47.57 53.18
C LEU A 14 -40.69 48.69 52.19
N PHE A 15 -41.67 49.21 51.45
CA PHE A 15 -41.47 50.31 50.50
C PHE A 15 -41.34 51.69 51.15
N ARG A 16 -41.57 51.83 52.46
CA ARG A 16 -41.44 53.12 53.18
C ARG A 16 -39.97 53.57 53.29
N SER A 17 -39.03 52.62 53.31
CA SER A 17 -37.59 52.89 53.33
C SER A 17 -37.06 52.81 51.90
N LYS A 18 -36.59 53.94 51.35
CA LYS A 18 -36.01 54.01 50.00
C LYS A 18 -34.83 53.04 49.83
N VAL A 19 -34.03 52.85 50.88
CA VAL A 19 -32.87 51.95 50.88
C VAL A 19 -33.30 50.48 50.89
N SER A 20 -34.30 50.11 51.70
CA SER A 20 -34.76 48.72 51.78
C SER A 20 -35.45 48.27 50.49
N ALA A 21 -36.24 49.17 49.86
CA ALA A 21 -36.82 48.89 48.55
C ALA A 21 -35.75 48.73 47.46
N PHE A 22 -34.68 49.54 47.50
CA PHE A 22 -33.55 49.41 46.57
C PHE A 22 -32.87 48.04 46.71
N ILE A 23 -32.54 47.59 47.93
CA ILE A 23 -31.85 46.31 48.15
C ILE A 23 -32.72 45.11 47.72
N ILE A 24 -34.04 45.15 47.94
CA ILE A 24 -34.94 44.04 47.56
C ILE A 24 -35.01 43.89 46.04
N ILE A 25 -34.96 44.99 45.29
CA ILE A 25 -35.02 44.98 43.81
C ILE A 25 -33.62 44.73 43.22
N PHE A 26 -32.62 45.47 43.67
CA PHE A 26 -31.27 45.43 43.10
C PHE A 26 -30.42 44.28 43.64
N GLY A 27 -30.68 43.75 44.83
CA GLY A 27 -29.90 42.66 45.42
C GLY A 27 -29.90 41.41 44.53
N PRO A 28 -31.07 40.85 44.16
CA PRO A 28 -31.14 39.72 43.24
C PRO A 28 -30.52 40.03 41.87
N LEU A 29 -30.72 41.26 41.37
CA LEU A 29 -30.18 41.69 40.08
C LEU A 29 -28.65 41.78 40.08
N LEU A 30 -28.06 42.27 41.18
CA LEU A 30 -26.62 42.28 41.41
C LEU A 30 -26.03 40.87 41.51
N ILE A 31 -26.73 39.95 42.18
CA ILE A 31 -26.28 38.55 42.28
C ILE A 31 -26.28 37.90 40.90
N VAL A 32 -27.36 38.03 40.12
CA VAL A 32 -27.41 37.48 38.75
C VAL A 32 -26.36 38.14 37.87
N MET A 33 -26.16 39.46 37.97
CA MET A 33 -25.12 40.17 37.21
C MET A 33 -23.70 39.69 37.59
N LEU A 34 -23.40 39.49 38.88
CA LEU A 34 -22.11 38.98 39.34
C LEU A 34 -21.88 37.55 38.87
N VAL A 35 -22.90 36.71 38.93
CA VAL A 35 -22.84 35.34 38.40
C VAL A 35 -22.61 35.36 36.89
N SER A 36 -23.37 36.17 36.15
CA SER A 36 -23.16 36.35 34.72
C SER A 36 -21.77 36.89 34.40
N PHE A 37 -21.24 37.83 35.18
CA PHE A 37 -19.88 38.35 34.99
C PHE A 37 -18.81 37.29 35.30
N ALA A 38 -19.01 36.49 36.33
CA ALA A 38 -18.16 35.35 36.66
C ALA A 38 -18.15 34.30 35.54
N PHE A 39 -19.27 34.14 34.83
CA PHE A 39 -19.35 33.27 33.65
C PHE A 39 -18.93 33.95 32.34
N MET A 40 -19.02 35.28 32.20
CA MET A 40 -18.46 35.99 31.04
C MET A 40 -16.93 35.90 30.99
N GLY A 41 -16.29 35.63 32.14
CA GLY A 41 -14.87 35.30 32.24
C GLY A 41 -14.50 33.90 31.74
N SER A 42 -15.47 33.05 31.36
CA SER A 42 -15.18 31.84 30.59
C SER A 42 -14.89 32.18 29.12
N GLY A 43 -13.97 33.12 28.89
CA GLY A 43 -13.23 33.12 27.63
C GLY A 43 -12.71 31.70 27.44
N GLU A 44 -12.80 31.18 26.22
CA GLU A 44 -12.35 29.83 25.87
C GLU A 44 -11.08 29.54 26.66
N PHE A 45 -11.13 28.54 27.55
CA PHE A 45 -9.99 28.19 28.38
C PHE A 45 -8.86 27.80 27.43
N ARG A 46 -7.94 28.74 27.16
CA ARG A 46 -6.82 28.48 26.27
C ARG A 46 -5.76 27.79 27.10
N PHE A 47 -5.53 26.51 26.84
CA PHE A 47 -4.54 25.76 27.60
C PHE A 47 -3.15 26.08 27.05
N GLY A 48 -2.28 26.61 27.91
CA GLY A 48 -0.87 26.75 27.68
C GLY A 48 -0.20 25.39 27.60
N ILE A 49 0.29 25.05 26.41
CA ILE A 49 0.98 23.79 26.12
C ILE A 49 2.41 24.11 25.72
N GLY A 50 3.37 23.51 26.41
CA GLY A 50 4.77 23.48 25.96
C GLY A 50 4.99 22.34 24.98
N VAL A 51 5.72 22.60 23.90
CA VAL A 51 6.17 21.55 22.97
C VAL A 51 7.68 21.65 22.84
N PHE A 52 8.37 20.55 23.07
CA PHE A 52 9.79 20.40 22.78
C PHE A 52 9.94 19.37 21.66
N ALA A 53 10.63 19.77 20.59
CA ALA A 53 11.03 18.89 19.51
C ALA A 53 12.55 18.80 19.51
N GLU A 54 13.10 17.59 19.59
CA GLU A 54 14.55 17.38 19.55
C GLU A 54 15.13 17.74 18.18
N GLU A 55 14.35 17.51 17.12
CA GLU A 55 14.67 17.89 15.74
C GLU A 55 13.49 18.61 15.10
N ASP A 56 13.81 19.64 14.30
CA ASP A 56 12.83 20.44 13.58
C ASP A 56 12.46 19.76 12.25
N THR A 57 11.60 18.75 12.33
CA THR A 57 11.08 18.01 11.18
C THR A 57 9.81 18.66 10.64
N ALA A 58 9.51 18.47 9.34
CA ALA A 58 8.28 18.99 8.74
C ALA A 58 7.02 18.50 9.49
N LEU A 59 6.99 17.22 9.84
CA LEU A 59 5.89 16.63 10.60
C LEU A 59 5.75 17.24 12.02
N ALA A 60 6.86 17.56 12.69
CA ALA A 60 6.81 18.24 13.98
C ALA A 60 6.26 19.67 13.84
N GLN A 61 6.64 20.39 12.79
CA GLN A 61 6.11 21.73 12.50
C GLN A 61 4.62 21.69 12.19
N ASP A 62 4.18 20.76 11.33
CA ASP A 62 2.77 20.59 10.97
C ASP A 62 1.94 20.20 12.20
N PHE A 63 2.47 19.35 13.07
CA PHE A 63 1.84 19.00 14.34
C PHE A 63 1.72 20.21 15.28
N ILE A 64 2.77 21.02 15.42
CA ILE A 64 2.76 22.25 16.23
C ILE A 64 1.79 23.29 15.65
N ALA A 65 1.72 23.39 14.31
CA ALA A 65 0.81 24.26 13.60
C ALA A 65 -0.64 23.85 13.83
N GLY A 66 -0.99 22.58 13.65
CA GLY A 66 -2.35 22.06 13.90
C GLY A 66 -2.83 22.32 15.33
N LEU A 67 -1.95 22.11 16.32
CA LEU A 67 -2.24 22.47 17.71
C LEU A 67 -2.54 23.96 17.89
N SER A 68 -1.79 24.83 17.21
CA SER A 68 -1.95 26.29 17.29
C SER A 68 -3.20 26.79 16.56
N GLU A 69 -3.54 26.18 15.41
CA GLU A 69 -4.71 26.52 14.60
C GLU A 69 -6.03 26.14 15.26
N SER A 70 -6.03 25.11 16.11
CA SER A 70 -7.21 24.69 16.88
C SER A 70 -7.85 25.81 17.72
N GLY A 71 -7.10 26.87 18.05
CA GLY A 71 -7.55 28.02 18.85
C GLY A 71 -7.71 27.73 20.35
N LYS A 72 -7.85 26.45 20.71
CA LYS A 72 -8.02 25.93 22.09
C LYS A 72 -6.72 25.94 22.89
N PHE A 73 -5.57 25.99 22.23
CA PHE A 73 -4.27 25.96 22.87
C PHE A 73 -3.47 27.24 22.65
N VAL A 74 -2.67 27.59 23.65
CA VAL A 74 -1.56 28.54 23.52
C VAL A 74 -0.29 27.72 23.49
N VAL A 75 0.16 27.38 22.29
CA VAL A 75 1.36 26.56 22.10
C VAL A 75 2.60 27.42 22.31
N ARG A 76 3.56 26.92 23.09
CA ARG A 76 4.89 27.50 23.27
C ARG A 76 5.93 26.46 22.91
N VAL A 77 6.72 26.74 21.87
CA VAL A 77 7.87 25.91 21.52
C VAL A 77 8.99 26.20 22.51
N MET A 78 9.58 25.15 23.07
CA MET A 78 10.63 25.22 24.09
C MET A 78 11.91 24.63 23.52
N ASP A 79 13.05 25.24 23.82
CA ASP A 79 14.37 24.78 23.32
C ASP A 79 14.98 23.64 24.17
N ASP A 80 14.43 23.39 25.36
CA ASP A 80 14.98 22.43 26.31
C ASP A 80 13.86 21.59 26.95
N PRO A 81 14.00 20.25 27.02
CA PRO A 81 12.96 19.37 27.53
C PRO A 81 12.70 19.60 29.02
N LYS A 82 13.73 19.97 29.78
CA LYS A 82 13.60 20.22 31.22
C LYS A 82 12.83 21.52 31.47
N SER A 83 13.09 22.57 30.71
CA SER A 83 12.34 23.82 30.75
C SER A 83 10.84 23.60 30.50
N CYS A 84 10.49 22.71 29.56
CA CYS A 84 9.11 22.34 29.29
C CYS A 84 8.44 21.63 30.48
N VAL A 85 9.13 20.68 31.13
CA VAL A 85 8.64 19.96 32.32
C VAL A 85 8.57 20.86 33.55
N ASP A 86 9.55 21.75 33.73
CA ASP A 86 9.60 22.72 34.82
C ASP A 86 8.44 23.73 34.69
N GLY A 87 8.09 24.14 33.47
CA GLY A 87 6.92 24.99 33.21
C GLY A 87 5.60 24.35 33.64
N VAL A 88 5.46 23.03 33.48
CA VAL A 88 4.29 22.29 34.01
C VAL A 88 4.34 22.21 35.54
N SER A 89 5.52 21.95 36.10
CA SER A 89 5.72 21.84 37.55
C SER A 89 5.45 23.16 38.29
N GLN A 90 5.71 24.29 37.64
CA GLN A 90 5.47 25.64 38.16
C GLN A 90 4.05 26.15 37.84
N SER A 91 3.21 25.32 37.21
CA SER A 91 1.85 25.67 36.75
C SER A 91 1.81 26.83 35.74
N GLU A 92 2.92 27.15 35.07
CA GLU A 92 2.97 28.11 33.96
C GLU A 92 2.38 27.52 32.68
N LEU A 93 2.59 26.22 32.48
CA LEU A 93 2.02 25.40 31.43
C LEU A 93 1.12 24.34 32.06
N GLN A 94 0.11 23.89 31.33
CA GLN A 94 -0.75 22.81 31.80
C GLN A 94 -0.32 21.43 31.29
N ALA A 95 0.32 21.40 30.12
CA ALA A 95 0.91 20.20 29.55
C ALA A 95 2.23 20.53 28.86
N CYS A 96 3.11 19.54 28.81
CA CYS A 96 4.35 19.55 28.07
C CYS A 96 4.43 18.29 27.20
N LEU A 97 4.68 18.47 25.91
CA LEU A 97 4.87 17.40 24.94
C LEU A 97 6.35 17.33 24.57
N LEU A 98 6.93 16.14 24.67
CA LEU A 98 8.27 15.87 24.15
C LEU A 98 8.13 14.98 22.90
N LEU A 99 8.47 15.55 21.76
CA LEU A 99 8.59 14.84 20.48
C LEU A 99 10.00 14.22 20.40
N PRO A 100 10.12 12.93 20.00
CA PRO A 100 11.41 12.28 19.87
C PRO A 100 12.22 12.86 18.69
N ALA A 101 13.55 12.67 18.68
CA ALA A 101 14.36 12.87 17.48
C ALA A 101 13.84 12.04 16.29
N GLY A 102 13.96 12.59 15.08
CA GLY A 102 13.50 11.93 13.86
C GLY A 102 11.99 11.69 13.83
N PHE A 103 11.18 12.61 14.37
CA PHE A 103 9.72 12.50 14.36
C PHE A 103 9.17 12.52 12.92
N GLU A 104 9.06 11.34 12.31
CA GLU A 104 8.60 11.14 10.93
C GLU A 104 7.76 9.87 10.81
N ILE A 105 6.83 9.83 9.85
CA ILE A 105 6.08 8.61 9.55
C ILE A 105 6.92 7.78 8.58
N ALA A 106 7.64 6.79 9.12
CA ALA A 106 8.41 5.83 8.34
C ALA A 106 8.01 4.39 8.67
N PRO A 107 7.95 3.49 7.68
CA PRO A 107 7.64 2.08 7.91
C PRO A 107 8.66 1.47 8.89
N GLY A 108 8.16 0.72 9.87
CA GLY A 108 8.99 0.07 10.89
C GLY A 108 9.50 0.98 12.01
N ARG A 109 9.27 2.30 11.97
CA ARG A 109 9.57 3.21 13.09
C ARG A 109 8.35 3.41 13.98
N THR A 110 8.58 3.38 15.29
CA THR A 110 7.55 3.72 16.30
C THR A 110 7.95 5.01 17.00
N ASN A 111 7.21 6.09 16.74
CA ASN A 111 7.42 7.36 17.43
C ASN A 111 6.69 7.35 18.77
N VAL A 112 7.42 7.59 19.86
CA VAL A 112 6.84 7.67 21.21
C VAL A 112 6.84 9.11 21.67
N VAL A 113 5.67 9.76 21.60
CA VAL A 113 5.47 11.10 22.15
C VAL A 113 5.23 10.98 23.66
N ARG A 114 6.00 11.71 24.46
CA ARG A 114 5.85 11.71 25.93
C ARG A 114 5.09 12.95 26.38
N PHE A 115 4.08 12.72 27.22
CA PHE A 115 3.21 13.77 27.75
C PHE A 115 3.46 13.93 29.24
N TYR A 116 3.76 15.16 29.66
CA TYR A 116 3.78 15.56 31.06
C TYR A 116 2.61 16.50 31.31
N VAL A 117 1.70 16.12 32.20
CA VAL A 117 0.50 16.89 32.48
C VAL A 117 0.39 17.08 33.99
N ASP A 118 -0.03 18.27 34.42
CA ASP A 118 -0.31 18.53 35.83
C ASP A 118 -1.55 17.73 36.28
N THR A 119 -1.32 16.67 37.05
CA THR A 119 -2.37 15.79 37.56
C THR A 119 -3.24 16.45 38.63
N SER A 120 -2.91 17.65 39.12
CA SER A 120 -3.74 18.37 40.08
C SER A 120 -5.12 18.75 39.51
N ARG A 121 -5.26 18.76 38.18
CA ARG A 121 -6.51 19.07 37.46
C ARG A 121 -6.98 17.85 36.66
N THR A 122 -7.60 16.90 37.35
CA THR A 122 -8.05 15.62 36.78
C THR A 122 -8.98 15.74 35.56
N ASN A 123 -9.74 16.82 35.44
CA ASN A 123 -10.63 17.04 34.29
C ASN A 123 -9.85 17.41 33.01
N LEU A 124 -8.64 17.95 33.15
CA LEU A 124 -7.88 18.47 32.02
C LEU A 124 -7.17 17.37 31.22
N VAL A 125 -6.66 16.36 31.92
CA VAL A 125 -5.88 15.26 31.30
C VAL A 125 -6.72 14.52 30.26
N GLY A 126 -8.02 14.32 30.54
CA GLY A 126 -8.96 13.67 29.63
C GLY A 126 -9.16 14.48 28.36
N GLU A 127 -9.50 15.77 28.50
CA GLU A 127 -9.75 16.66 27.36
C GLU A 127 -8.52 16.83 26.47
N VAL A 128 -7.33 17.02 27.07
CA VAL A 128 -6.06 17.15 26.32
C VAL A 128 -5.75 15.86 25.57
N ARG A 129 -5.87 14.70 26.22
CA ARG A 129 -5.64 13.40 25.59
C ARG A 129 -6.61 13.15 24.45
N ASP A 130 -7.89 13.43 24.65
CA ASP A 130 -8.93 13.12 23.67
C ASP A 130 -8.83 14.07 22.46
N LEU A 131 -8.46 15.33 22.67
CA LEU A 131 -8.21 16.28 21.58
C LEU A 131 -6.93 15.96 20.80
N LEU A 132 -5.85 15.55 21.49
CA LEU A 132 -4.63 15.10 20.83
C LEU A 132 -4.88 13.85 19.98
N ARG A 133 -5.70 12.91 20.49
CA ARG A 133 -6.12 11.75 19.70
C ARG A 133 -6.91 12.15 18.47
N SER A 134 -7.85 13.08 18.59
CA SER A 134 -8.61 13.51 17.41
C SER A 134 -7.73 14.16 16.35
N GLU A 135 -6.73 14.96 16.76
CA GLU A 135 -5.81 15.60 15.81
C GLU A 135 -4.88 14.56 15.14
N LEU A 136 -4.35 13.63 15.92
CA LEU A 136 -3.50 12.54 15.42
C LEU A 136 -4.28 11.55 14.53
N ASP A 137 -5.54 11.28 14.84
CA ASP A 137 -6.40 10.42 14.02
C ASP A 137 -6.74 11.10 12.68
N VAL A 138 -6.96 12.41 12.66
CA VAL A 138 -7.20 13.17 11.42
C VAL A 138 -5.95 13.16 10.53
N GLN A 139 -4.77 13.48 11.09
CA GLN A 139 -3.52 13.39 10.33
C GLN A 139 -3.21 11.95 9.89
N GLY A 140 -3.50 10.95 10.73
CA GLY A 140 -3.34 9.55 10.39
C GLY A 140 -4.25 9.09 9.26
N GLN A 141 -5.47 9.66 9.17
CA GLN A 141 -6.40 9.43 8.06
C GLN A 141 -5.92 10.11 6.78
N GLU A 142 -5.49 11.38 6.84
CA GLU A 142 -4.95 12.09 5.67
C GLU A 142 -3.72 11.38 5.10
N VAL A 143 -2.79 10.95 5.95
CA VAL A 143 -1.61 10.18 5.51
C VAL A 143 -2.01 8.81 4.95
N SER A 144 -3.04 8.16 5.50
CA SER A 144 -3.55 6.90 4.95
C SER A 144 -4.26 7.11 3.60
N GLU A 145 -4.94 8.24 3.41
CA GLU A 145 -5.57 8.61 2.14
C GLU A 145 -4.51 8.87 1.07
N ASP A 146 -3.45 9.62 1.38
CA ASP A 146 -2.33 9.86 0.46
C ASP A 146 -1.65 8.56 0.05
N ILE A 147 -1.32 7.68 1.02
CA ILE A 147 -0.71 6.38 0.70
C ILE A 147 -1.66 5.50 -0.12
N THR A 148 -2.96 5.52 0.19
CA THR A 148 -3.96 4.77 -0.58
C THR A 148 -4.06 5.33 -2.00
N GLN A 149 -3.98 6.65 -2.16
CA GLN A 149 -4.02 7.31 -3.46
C GLN A 149 -2.77 6.98 -4.29
N ASP A 150 -1.59 6.98 -3.69
CA ASP A 150 -0.33 6.54 -4.32
C ASP A 150 -0.39 5.07 -4.75
N ILE A 151 -0.95 4.20 -3.90
CA ILE A 151 -1.17 2.79 -4.24
C ILE A 151 -2.15 2.67 -5.41
N LEU A 152 -3.26 3.41 -5.39
CA LEU A 152 -4.26 3.39 -6.48
C LEU A 152 -3.69 3.92 -7.79
N GLU A 153 -2.84 4.95 -7.75
CA GLU A 153 -2.15 5.50 -8.92
C GLU A 153 -1.12 4.52 -9.49
N ALA A 154 -0.34 3.86 -8.62
CA ALA A 154 0.58 2.80 -9.01
C ALA A 154 -0.18 1.61 -9.63
N LEU A 155 -1.32 1.22 -9.05
CA LEU A 155 -2.17 0.15 -9.58
C LEU A 155 -2.73 0.50 -10.97
N GLY A 156 -3.21 1.72 -11.15
CA GLY A 156 -3.73 2.20 -12.43
C GLY A 156 -2.64 2.23 -13.52
N THR A 157 -1.43 2.62 -13.15
CA THR A 157 -0.26 2.59 -14.05
C THR A 157 0.10 1.15 -14.45
N ALA A 158 0.06 0.21 -13.50
CA ALA A 158 0.31 -1.20 -13.77
C ALA A 158 -0.76 -1.81 -14.69
N GLU A 159 -2.04 -1.53 -14.46
CA GLU A 159 -3.14 -1.99 -15.32
C GLU A 159 -2.99 -1.47 -16.75
N TYR A 160 -2.64 -0.19 -16.91
CA TYR A 160 -2.37 0.41 -18.21
C TYR A 160 -1.23 -0.30 -18.96
N GLN A 161 -0.11 -0.59 -18.28
CA GLN A 161 1.00 -1.31 -18.90
C GLN A 161 0.63 -2.74 -19.27
N LEU A 162 -0.13 -3.45 -18.42
CA LEU A 162 -0.62 -4.79 -18.74
C LEU A 162 -1.54 -4.79 -19.96
N GLY A 163 -2.41 -3.80 -20.09
CA GLY A 163 -3.26 -3.62 -21.27
C GLY A 163 -2.45 -3.42 -22.56
N LEU A 164 -1.36 -2.66 -22.50
CA LEU A 164 -0.43 -2.51 -23.64
C LEU A 164 0.26 -3.83 -23.99
N ARG A 165 0.73 -4.59 -23.00
CA ARG A 165 1.37 -5.89 -23.22
C ARG A 165 0.44 -6.94 -23.80
N ILE A 166 -0.84 -6.95 -23.40
CA ILE A 166 -1.85 -7.84 -23.98
C ILE A 166 -2.04 -7.54 -25.47
N LYS A 167 -2.07 -6.26 -25.87
CA LYS A 167 -2.16 -5.88 -27.29
C LYS A 167 -0.94 -6.32 -28.09
N GLU A 168 0.26 -6.23 -27.50
CA GLU A 168 1.49 -6.76 -28.11
C GLU A 168 1.42 -8.29 -28.27
N LEU A 169 0.87 -8.99 -27.27
CA LEU A 169 0.67 -10.44 -27.29
C LEU A 169 -0.31 -10.88 -28.37
N ASP A 170 -1.44 -10.18 -28.52
CA ASP A 170 -2.43 -10.43 -29.58
C ASP A 170 -1.83 -10.18 -30.97
N ALA A 171 -1.09 -9.08 -31.15
CA ALA A 171 -0.36 -8.82 -32.38
C ALA A 171 0.67 -9.93 -32.68
N GLY A 172 1.32 -10.48 -31.64
CA GLY A 172 2.19 -11.65 -31.76
C GLY A 172 1.44 -12.91 -32.20
N LYS A 173 0.24 -13.14 -31.65
CA LYS A 173 -0.62 -14.28 -32.01
C LYS A 173 -1.08 -14.20 -33.46
N ASP A 174 -1.44 -13.01 -33.94
CA ASP A 174 -1.81 -12.78 -35.35
C ASP A 174 -0.62 -13.02 -36.29
N ARG A 175 0.59 -12.59 -35.90
CA ARG A 175 1.82 -12.93 -36.65
C ARG A 175 2.06 -14.43 -36.69
N ALA A 176 1.88 -15.14 -35.57
CA ALA A 176 2.04 -16.58 -35.52
C ALA A 176 0.99 -17.31 -36.39
N ALA A 177 -0.26 -16.83 -36.42
CA ALA A 177 -1.31 -17.36 -37.29
C ALA A 177 -0.98 -17.14 -38.78
N ASN A 178 -0.47 -15.96 -39.14
CA ASN A 178 -0.01 -15.67 -40.50
C ASN A 178 1.17 -16.56 -40.90
N VAL A 179 2.15 -16.76 -40.03
CA VAL A 179 3.28 -17.69 -40.28
C VAL A 179 2.76 -19.11 -40.50
N ARG A 180 1.79 -19.56 -39.71
CA ARG A 180 1.17 -20.88 -39.89
C ARG A 180 0.46 -21.02 -41.23
N ALA A 181 -0.28 -19.99 -41.66
CA ALA A 181 -0.93 -19.96 -42.97
C ALA A 181 0.09 -20.01 -44.12
N LEU A 182 1.19 -19.27 -44.01
CA LEU A 182 2.30 -19.30 -44.99
C LEU A 182 2.95 -20.69 -45.06
N ILE A 183 3.13 -21.37 -43.93
CA ILE A 183 3.66 -22.75 -43.90
C ILE A 183 2.70 -23.72 -44.60
N GLU A 184 1.40 -23.59 -44.37
CA GLU A 184 0.38 -24.45 -45.01
C GLU A 184 0.25 -24.19 -46.52
N GLU A 185 0.37 -22.94 -46.94
CA GLU A 185 0.46 -22.57 -48.37
C GLU A 185 1.73 -23.13 -49.02
N ALA A 186 2.88 -23.05 -48.33
CA ALA A 186 4.12 -23.65 -48.78
C ALA A 186 3.99 -25.17 -48.92
N ASP A 187 3.37 -25.85 -47.96
CA ASP A 187 3.11 -27.30 -48.00
C ASP A 187 2.20 -27.71 -49.17
N GLN A 188 1.12 -26.96 -49.42
CA GLN A 188 0.24 -27.19 -50.58
C GLN A 188 0.97 -26.94 -51.92
N THR A 189 1.84 -25.93 -51.96
CA THR A 189 2.66 -25.62 -53.14
C THR A 189 3.66 -26.73 -53.40
N LEU A 190 4.32 -27.24 -52.36
CA LEU A 190 5.22 -28.39 -52.41
C LEU A 190 4.50 -29.68 -52.83
N THR A 191 3.23 -29.85 -52.43
CA THR A 191 2.43 -31.05 -52.77
C THR A 191 1.92 -31.04 -54.21
N ARG A 192 1.64 -29.86 -54.79
CA ARG A 192 1.17 -29.73 -56.19
C ARG A 192 2.29 -29.64 -57.21
N ALA A 193 3.47 -29.22 -56.79
CA ALA A 193 4.64 -29.26 -57.65
C ALA A 193 5.09 -30.72 -57.77
N GLU A 194 4.78 -31.34 -58.90
CA GLU A 194 5.35 -32.61 -59.33
C GLU A 194 6.85 -32.39 -59.57
N PHE A 195 7.64 -32.45 -58.50
CA PHE A 195 9.06 -32.15 -58.56
C PHE A 195 9.84 -33.37 -59.07
N SER A 196 10.38 -33.23 -60.28
CA SER A 196 11.80 -33.49 -60.51
C SER A 196 12.58 -32.70 -59.45
N LEU A 197 12.85 -33.33 -58.31
CA LEU A 197 13.41 -32.74 -57.09
C LEU A 197 14.65 -31.86 -57.37
N PRO A 198 14.57 -30.53 -57.21
CA PRO A 198 15.69 -29.80 -56.65
C PRO A 198 15.75 -30.13 -55.15
N GLU A 199 16.93 -30.42 -54.64
CA GLU A 199 17.19 -30.71 -53.23
C GLU A 199 16.55 -29.63 -52.34
N VAL A 200 15.56 -30.01 -51.53
CA VAL A 200 15.15 -29.19 -50.39
C VAL A 200 16.31 -29.20 -49.43
N ASP A 201 16.89 -28.03 -49.22
CA ASP A 201 17.99 -27.83 -48.30
C ASP A 201 17.50 -28.01 -46.86
N VAL A 202 17.59 -29.26 -46.40
CA VAL A 202 17.23 -29.67 -45.04
C VAL A 202 18.08 -28.92 -44.00
N ASP A 203 19.22 -28.35 -44.43
CA ASP A 203 20.10 -27.59 -43.55
C ASP A 203 19.50 -26.22 -43.21
N ALA A 204 18.74 -25.58 -44.11
CA ALA A 204 18.07 -24.31 -43.83
C ALA A 204 16.94 -24.44 -42.78
N VAL A 205 16.17 -25.54 -42.82
CA VAL A 205 15.14 -25.81 -41.79
C VAL A 205 15.79 -26.14 -40.44
N ARG A 206 16.94 -26.81 -40.48
CA ARG A 206 17.72 -27.13 -39.28
C ARG A 206 18.32 -25.88 -38.64
N GLU A 207 18.76 -24.92 -39.46
CA GLU A 207 19.27 -23.63 -39.01
C GLU A 207 18.18 -22.83 -38.28
N VAL A 208 16.98 -22.70 -38.87
CA VAL A 208 15.86 -21.98 -38.23
C VAL A 208 15.43 -22.66 -36.92
N ALA A 209 15.37 -23.99 -36.89
CA ALA A 209 15.08 -24.72 -35.66
C ALA A 209 16.14 -24.46 -34.56
N GLY A 210 17.41 -24.37 -34.94
CA GLY A 210 18.50 -24.02 -34.03
C GLY A 210 18.39 -22.60 -33.47
N VAL A 211 17.96 -21.63 -34.29
CA VAL A 211 17.71 -20.24 -33.83
C VAL A 211 16.57 -20.21 -32.81
N ILE A 212 15.45 -20.89 -33.08
CA ILE A 212 14.31 -20.95 -32.15
C ILE A 212 14.70 -21.60 -30.82
N GLU A 213 15.51 -22.67 -30.87
CA GLU A 213 16.04 -23.32 -29.67
C GLU A 213 16.97 -22.38 -28.88
N GLY A 214 17.81 -21.61 -29.59
CA GLY A 214 18.66 -20.58 -29.00
C GLY A 214 17.85 -19.50 -28.28
N ASP A 215 16.84 -18.93 -28.95
CA ASP A 215 15.99 -17.89 -28.38
C ASP A 215 15.16 -18.39 -27.18
N ALA A 216 14.66 -19.63 -27.25
CA ALA A 216 13.94 -20.24 -26.13
C ALA A 216 14.85 -20.44 -24.91
N ASN A 217 16.10 -20.86 -25.11
CA ASN A 217 17.08 -20.99 -24.03
C ASN A 217 17.48 -19.63 -23.44
N ALA A 218 17.67 -18.61 -24.27
CA ALA A 218 17.98 -17.26 -23.82
C ALA A 218 16.82 -16.63 -23.03
N LEU A 219 15.57 -16.88 -23.46
CA LEU A 219 14.39 -16.44 -22.73
C LEU A 219 14.30 -17.11 -21.36
N ARG A 220 14.58 -18.42 -21.27
CA ARG A 220 14.62 -19.16 -19.99
C ARG A 220 15.62 -18.56 -19.02
N GLU A 221 16.86 -18.34 -19.47
CA GLU A 221 17.90 -17.79 -18.61
C GLU A 221 17.49 -16.44 -18.04
N LYS A 222 16.90 -15.58 -18.88
CA LYS A 222 16.35 -14.29 -18.42
C LYS A 222 15.20 -14.45 -17.43
N SER A 223 14.26 -15.37 -17.68
CA SER A 223 13.13 -15.62 -16.77
C SER A 223 13.60 -16.11 -15.40
N ILE A 224 14.58 -17.02 -15.34
CA ILE A 224 15.16 -17.49 -14.07
C ILE A 224 15.81 -16.34 -13.31
N VAL A 225 16.60 -15.50 -13.99
CA VAL A 225 17.23 -14.32 -13.36
C VAL A 225 16.19 -13.34 -12.80
N VAL A 226 15.06 -13.15 -13.49
CA VAL A 226 13.97 -12.29 -12.99
C VAL A 226 13.31 -12.90 -11.75
N LEU A 227 13.07 -14.22 -11.74
CA LEU A 227 12.50 -14.92 -10.59
C LEU A 227 13.45 -14.90 -9.38
N ASP A 228 14.74 -15.14 -9.59
CA ASP A 228 15.75 -15.07 -8.52
C ASP A 228 15.81 -13.65 -7.91
N LYS A 229 15.72 -12.61 -8.74
CA LYS A 229 15.63 -11.22 -8.24
C LYS A 229 14.36 -10.95 -7.44
N ALA A 230 13.23 -11.51 -7.85
CA ALA A 230 11.98 -11.36 -7.11
C ALA A 230 12.06 -12.01 -5.73
N VAL A 231 12.67 -13.19 -5.63
CA VAL A 231 12.93 -13.85 -4.35
C VAL A 231 13.86 -13.01 -3.48
N LEU A 232 14.96 -12.48 -4.03
CA LEU A 232 15.87 -11.61 -3.27
C LEU A 232 15.16 -10.37 -2.69
N ILE A 233 14.26 -9.74 -3.46
CA ILE A 233 13.48 -8.60 -2.96
C ILE A 233 12.56 -9.01 -1.80
N LEU A 234 11.95 -10.21 -1.87
CA LEU A 234 11.14 -10.72 -0.76
C LEU A 234 11.98 -11.04 0.47
N ASP A 235 13.19 -11.55 0.28
CA ASP A 235 14.12 -11.87 1.36
C ASP A 235 14.63 -10.60 2.05
N ASP A 236 15.03 -9.58 1.28
CA ASP A 236 15.42 -8.27 1.80
C ASP A 236 14.25 -7.64 2.58
N TYR A 237 13.02 -7.76 2.07
CA TYR A 237 11.83 -7.26 2.76
C TYR A 237 11.53 -8.03 4.05
N GLU A 238 11.74 -9.36 4.08
CA GLU A 238 11.58 -10.18 5.28
C GLU A 238 12.61 -9.81 6.36
N ASP A 239 13.87 -9.62 5.96
CA ASP A 239 14.99 -9.27 6.84
C ASP A 239 14.89 -7.84 7.41
N GLU A 240 14.45 -6.88 6.59
CA GLU A 240 14.26 -5.49 7.02
C GLU A 240 13.00 -5.28 7.86
N CYS A 241 12.05 -6.20 7.84
CA CYS A 241 10.77 -6.03 8.52
C CYS A 241 10.78 -6.47 10.00
N SER A 242 11.50 -5.74 10.85
CA SER A 242 11.56 -6.00 12.31
C SER A 242 10.25 -5.79 13.08
N GLY A 243 9.17 -5.41 12.40
CA GLY A 243 7.84 -5.15 12.97
C GLY A 243 6.67 -5.73 12.17
N CYS A 244 6.94 -6.61 11.19
CA CYS A 244 5.88 -7.19 10.38
C CYS A 244 4.91 -8.00 11.25
N SER A 245 3.61 -7.83 10.97
CA SER A 245 2.60 -8.70 11.56
C SER A 245 2.79 -10.14 11.05
N ASN A 246 2.41 -11.13 11.86
CA ASN A 246 2.40 -12.53 11.41
C ASN A 246 1.57 -12.73 10.12
N ALA A 247 0.55 -11.91 9.88
CA ALA A 247 -0.24 -11.96 8.65
C ALA A 247 0.59 -11.56 7.42
N THR A 248 1.40 -10.51 7.55
CA THR A 248 2.29 -10.04 6.48
C THR A 248 3.36 -11.09 6.14
N LEU A 249 4.00 -11.68 7.16
CA LEU A 249 4.98 -12.76 6.96
C LEU A 249 4.36 -14.00 6.29
N THR A 250 3.11 -14.34 6.66
CA THR A 250 2.39 -15.45 6.02
C THR A 250 2.14 -15.18 4.54
N GLN A 251 1.80 -13.93 4.19
CA GLN A 251 1.54 -13.54 2.80
C GLN A 251 2.84 -13.53 1.97
N ILE A 252 3.96 -13.06 2.54
CA ILE A 252 5.29 -13.14 1.92
C ILE A 252 5.65 -14.61 1.64
N GLY A 253 5.43 -15.50 2.60
CA GLY A 253 5.65 -16.94 2.43
C GLY A 253 4.80 -17.56 1.30
N ALA A 254 3.56 -17.11 1.13
CA ALA A 254 2.70 -17.56 0.03
C ALA A 254 3.24 -17.12 -1.33
N TYR A 255 3.65 -15.84 -1.47
CA TYR A 255 4.25 -15.35 -2.72
C TYR A 255 5.56 -16.07 -3.06
N ARG A 256 6.38 -16.37 -2.06
CA ARG A 256 7.61 -17.15 -2.24
C ARG A 256 7.31 -18.54 -2.82
N SER A 257 6.32 -19.23 -2.26
CA SER A 257 5.89 -20.53 -2.76
C SER A 257 5.34 -20.48 -4.19
N GLU A 258 4.65 -19.41 -4.57
CA GLU A 258 4.16 -19.23 -5.95
C GLU A 258 5.32 -18.99 -6.93
N LEU A 259 6.32 -18.18 -6.55
CA LEU A 259 7.51 -17.94 -7.36
C LEU A 259 8.34 -19.21 -7.57
N ASP A 260 8.49 -20.03 -6.51
CA ASP A 260 9.16 -21.32 -6.60
C ASP A 260 8.43 -22.28 -7.54
N GLN A 261 7.10 -22.31 -7.49
CA GLN A 261 6.30 -23.12 -8.41
C GLN A 261 6.46 -22.63 -9.86
N LEU A 262 6.45 -21.32 -10.08
CA LEU A 262 6.65 -20.74 -11.41
C LEU A 262 8.04 -21.07 -11.97
N ARG A 263 9.07 -21.06 -11.12
CA ARG A 263 10.43 -21.48 -11.48
C ARG A 263 10.44 -22.93 -11.94
N LEU A 264 9.82 -23.84 -11.19
CA LEU A 264 9.71 -25.25 -11.56
C LEU A 264 8.97 -25.45 -12.88
N ASP A 265 7.94 -24.65 -13.16
CA ASP A 265 7.20 -24.72 -14.43
C ASP A 265 8.04 -24.21 -15.61
N VAL A 266 8.82 -23.15 -15.42
CA VAL A 266 9.77 -22.63 -16.44
C VAL A 266 10.88 -23.65 -16.72
N GLU A 267 11.42 -24.29 -15.67
CA GLU A 267 12.41 -25.36 -15.81
C GLU A 267 11.80 -26.62 -16.45
N GLY A 268 10.54 -26.95 -16.11
CA GLY A 268 9.82 -28.14 -16.55
C GLY A 268 9.27 -28.07 -17.99
N SER A 269 8.89 -26.90 -18.48
CA SER A 269 8.32 -26.70 -19.82
C SER A 269 9.26 -27.16 -20.95
N ILE A 270 10.57 -27.21 -20.68
CA ILE A 270 11.59 -27.70 -21.61
C ILE A 270 11.59 -29.22 -21.75
N MET A 271 11.26 -29.96 -20.69
CA MET A 271 11.16 -31.41 -20.82
C MET A 271 10.07 -31.81 -21.82
N ILE A 272 9.01 -31.02 -21.92
CA ILE A 272 7.93 -31.27 -22.88
C ILE A 272 8.40 -30.97 -24.31
N LEU A 273 9.08 -29.85 -24.54
CA LEU A 273 9.60 -29.48 -25.87
C LEU A 273 10.69 -30.45 -26.36
N LEU A 274 11.61 -30.86 -25.48
CA LEU A 274 12.61 -31.88 -25.80
C LEU A 274 11.96 -33.24 -26.10
N ARG A 275 10.88 -33.60 -25.39
CA ARG A 275 10.14 -34.84 -25.66
C ARG A 275 9.41 -34.80 -27.01
N VAL A 276 8.93 -33.63 -27.43
CA VAL A 276 8.35 -33.44 -28.77
C VAL A 276 9.44 -33.57 -29.85
N SER A 277 10.61 -32.96 -29.65
CA SER A 277 11.76 -33.09 -30.56
C SER A 277 12.30 -34.53 -30.66
N LEU A 278 12.41 -35.24 -29.52
CA LEU A 278 12.88 -36.63 -29.46
C LEU A 278 11.86 -37.66 -29.95
N SER A 279 10.55 -37.40 -29.76
CA SER A 279 9.50 -38.28 -30.29
C SER A 279 9.35 -38.15 -31.81
N SER A 280 9.58 -36.94 -32.36
CA SER A 280 9.71 -36.71 -33.80
C SER A 280 10.85 -37.53 -34.39
N THR A 281 12.06 -37.45 -33.84
CA THR A 281 13.22 -38.21 -34.36
C THR A 281 13.06 -39.73 -34.23
N ARG A 282 12.42 -40.24 -33.16
CA ARG A 282 12.08 -41.67 -33.05
C ARG A 282 11.00 -42.13 -34.04
N SER A 283 10.00 -41.28 -34.30
CA SER A 283 8.98 -41.56 -35.31
C SER A 283 9.59 -41.63 -36.72
N TRP A 284 10.44 -40.66 -37.07
CA TRP A 284 11.14 -40.63 -38.35
C TRP A 284 12.12 -41.80 -38.55
N THR A 285 12.85 -42.21 -37.51
CA THR A 285 13.73 -43.39 -37.59
C THR A 285 12.95 -44.70 -37.73
N MET A 286 11.81 -44.86 -37.04
CA MET A 286 10.91 -46.01 -37.28
C MET A 286 10.32 -46.00 -38.69
N LEU A 287 9.93 -44.83 -39.20
CA LEU A 287 9.35 -44.70 -40.54
C LEU A 287 10.38 -45.00 -41.63
N MET A 288 11.61 -44.49 -41.49
CA MET A 288 12.74 -44.82 -42.35
C MET A 288 13.10 -46.31 -42.30
N MET A 289 13.07 -46.92 -41.10
CA MET A 289 13.35 -48.36 -40.95
C MET A 289 12.26 -49.20 -41.62
N ARG A 290 10.97 -48.83 -41.50
CA ARG A 290 9.87 -49.48 -42.22
C ARG A 290 9.97 -49.31 -43.74
N LEU A 291 10.35 -48.13 -44.22
CA LEU A 291 10.56 -47.89 -45.65
C LEU A 291 11.76 -48.67 -46.20
N SER A 292 12.83 -48.82 -45.42
CA SER A 292 13.99 -49.64 -45.81
C SER A 292 13.63 -51.14 -45.88
N LEU A 293 12.86 -51.65 -44.91
CA LEU A 293 12.36 -53.02 -44.90
C LEU A 293 11.38 -53.27 -46.05
N TRP A 294 10.53 -52.29 -46.37
CA TRP A 294 9.60 -52.37 -47.49
C TRP A 294 10.33 -52.38 -48.85
N ARG A 295 11.38 -51.57 -49.02
CA ARG A 295 12.26 -51.64 -50.21
C ARG A 295 12.99 -52.97 -50.34
N ILE A 296 13.45 -53.56 -49.23
CA ILE A 296 14.08 -54.89 -49.22
C ILE A 296 13.05 -55.97 -49.61
N ALA A 297 11.81 -55.87 -49.11
CA ALA A 297 10.72 -56.80 -49.46
C ALA A 297 10.35 -56.70 -50.95
N LEU A 298 10.26 -55.49 -51.50
CA LEU A 298 9.99 -55.27 -52.93
C LEU A 298 11.10 -55.82 -53.83
N ARG A 299 12.37 -55.70 -53.44
CA ARG A 299 13.51 -56.30 -54.17
C ARG A 299 13.52 -57.83 -54.15
N ARG A 300 12.99 -58.44 -53.08
CA ARG A 300 12.87 -59.91 -52.99
C ARG A 300 11.73 -60.44 -53.84
N SER A 301 10.62 -59.70 -53.94
CA SER A 301 9.46 -60.07 -54.77
C SER A 301 9.78 -60.09 -56.27
N SER A 302 10.62 -59.16 -56.75
CA SER A 302 10.99 -59.08 -58.18
C SER A 302 11.96 -60.18 -58.65
N SER A 303 12.56 -60.94 -57.74
CA SER A 303 13.53 -62.01 -58.11
C SER A 303 12.89 -63.40 -58.23
N THR A 304 11.62 -63.56 -57.89
CA THR A 304 10.88 -64.83 -58.00
C THR A 304 9.96 -64.93 -59.23
N MET A 305 10.01 -63.93 -60.12
CA MET A 305 9.16 -63.87 -61.32
C MET A 305 9.98 -64.01 -62.61
N ILE A 306 11.03 -64.83 -62.58
CA ILE A 306 11.74 -65.33 -63.76
C ILE A 306 12.15 -66.78 -63.46
N LEU A 307 11.22 -67.71 -63.65
CA LEU A 307 11.45 -69.14 -63.89
C LEU A 307 10.16 -69.78 -64.39
#